data_AF-A0A5Q4E482-F1
#
_entry.id   AF-A0A5Q4E482-F1
#
_cell.length_a   1.000
_cell.length_b   1.000
_cell.length_c   1.000
_cell.angle_alpha   90.00
_cell.angle_beta   90.00
_cell.angle_gamma   90.00
#
_symmetry.space_group_name_H-M   'P 1'
#
loop_
_entity.id
_entity.type
_entity.pdbx_description
1 polymer ?
#
loop_
_entity_poly.entity_id
_entity_poly.type
_entity_poly.pdbx_seq_one_letter_code
_entity_poly.pdbx_strand_id
1 'polypeptide(L)'
;MSTAYYPWNVENLAGWLKLELTYHGSMQALAAALQLPTHVVRAWFQSALPTITLHQVRHIAQYRRWSVQQTLQWLELKPAHVDELMAQAASDRISWDDANAIEFGNPIA
;
A
#
# COMPACT_ATOMS: atom_id res chain seq x y z
N MET A 1 -18.87 2.01 17.06
CA MET A 1 -18.16 1.00 16.25
C MET A 1 -16.69 1.13 16.61
N SER A 2 -16.16 0.19 17.38
CA SER A 2 -14.76 0.22 17.81
C SER A 2 -13.89 -0.15 16.63
N THR A 3 -13.18 0.83 16.07
CA THR A 3 -12.16 0.64 15.05
C THR A 3 -11.04 -0.18 15.70
N ALA A 4 -11.09 -1.50 15.54
CA ALA A 4 -10.08 -2.40 16.06
C ALA A 4 -8.80 -2.19 15.26
N TYR A 5 -7.95 -1.25 15.70
CA TYR A 5 -6.59 -1.12 15.19
C TYR A 5 -5.79 -2.34 15.64
N TYR A 6 -5.80 -3.41 14.85
CA TYR A 6 -4.90 -4.52 15.10
C TYR A 6 -3.47 -4.08 14.77
N PRO A 7 -2.48 -4.34 15.64
CA PRO A 7 -1.09 -4.05 15.34
C PRO A 7 -0.58 -4.94 14.20
N TRP A 8 0.05 -4.31 13.21
CA TRP A 8 0.61 -4.96 12.03
C TRP A 8 2.00 -5.48 12.42
N ASN A 9 2.38 -6.72 12.05
CA ASN A 9 3.72 -7.22 12.36
C ASN A 9 4.74 -6.67 11.34
N VAL A 10 5.04 -5.40 11.48
CA VAL A 10 5.93 -4.61 10.62
C VAL A 10 7.41 -4.82 10.91
N GLU A 11 7.79 -5.74 11.79
CA GLU A 11 9.20 -6.06 12.08
C GLU A 11 9.93 -6.49 10.81
N ASN A 12 9.28 -7.32 9.99
CA ASN A 12 9.82 -7.76 8.70
C ASN A 12 9.99 -6.59 7.72
N LEU A 13 9.02 -5.67 7.69
CA LEU A 13 9.07 -4.47 6.85
C LEU A 13 10.20 -3.53 7.29
N ALA A 14 10.30 -3.24 8.59
CA ALA A 14 11.31 -2.36 9.14
C ALA A 14 12.73 -2.92 9.00
N GLY A 15 12.91 -4.23 9.22
CA GLY A 15 14.18 -4.91 9.00
C GLY A 15 14.62 -4.86 7.54
N TRP A 16 13.70 -5.14 6.62
CA TRP A 16 13.98 -5.07 5.19
C TRP A 16 14.24 -3.64 4.71
N LEU A 17 13.44 -2.66 5.13
CA LEU A 17 13.62 -1.26 4.76
C LEU A 17 15.00 -0.71 5.16
N LYS A 18 15.54 -1.12 6.32
CA LYS A 18 16.90 -0.76 6.74
C LYS A 18 17.97 -1.33 5.82
N LEU A 19 17.83 -2.60 5.42
CA LEU A 19 18.74 -3.26 4.49
C LEU A 19 18.70 -2.58 3.11
N GLU A 20 17.51 -2.32 2.58
CA GLU A 20 17.33 -1.64 1.31
C GLU A 20 17.84 -0.20 1.34
N LEU A 21 17.61 0.53 2.44
CA LEU A 21 18.17 1.88 2.58
C LEU A 21 19.70 1.87 2.54
N THR A 22 20.32 0.83 3.10
CA THR A 22 21.77 0.65 3.05
C THR A 22 22.24 0.34 1.62
N TYR A 23 21.50 -0.52 0.90
CA TYR A 23 21.81 -0.90 -0.48
C TYR A 23 21.66 0.28 -1.47
N HIS A 24 20.58 1.05 -1.36
CA HIS A 24 20.29 2.19 -2.24
C HIS A 24 20.99 3.50 -1.82
N GLY A 25 21.54 3.56 -0.60
CA GLY A 25 22.30 4.69 -0.07
C GLY A 25 21.49 5.94 0.29
N SER A 26 20.21 6.04 -0.12
CA SER A 26 19.34 7.15 0.26
C SER A 26 17.85 6.80 0.24
N MET A 27 17.04 7.52 1.02
CA MET A 27 15.58 7.37 1.01
C MET A 27 14.96 7.72 -0.36
N GLN A 28 15.54 8.67 -1.09
CA GLN A 28 15.03 9.04 -2.42
C GLN A 28 15.27 7.92 -3.43
N ALA A 29 16.47 7.32 -3.43
CA ALA A 29 16.77 6.17 -4.29
C ALA A 29 15.87 4.97 -3.97
N LEU A 30 15.68 4.67 -2.68
CA LEU A 30 14.76 3.61 -2.25
C LEU A 30 13.31 3.89 -2.68
N ALA A 31 12.84 5.12 -2.48
CA ALA A 31 11.50 5.53 -2.88
C ALA A 31 11.30 5.42 -4.41
N ALA A 32 12.29 5.82 -5.20
CA ALA A 32 12.28 5.66 -6.65
C ALA A 32 12.26 4.18 -7.06
N ALA A 33 13.07 3.33 -6.41
CA ALA A 33 13.11 1.90 -6.68
C ALA A 33 11.77 1.20 -6.37
N LEU A 34 11.10 1.62 -5.31
CA LEU A 34 9.76 1.13 -4.93
C LEU A 34 8.64 1.81 -5.71
N GLN A 35 8.94 2.83 -6.52
CA GLN A 35 7.96 3.69 -7.21
C GLN A 35 6.93 4.28 -6.24
N LEU A 36 7.38 4.68 -5.05
CA LEU A 36 6.55 5.29 -4.02
C LEU A 36 7.02 6.71 -3.70
N PRO A 37 6.13 7.58 -3.19
CA PRO A 37 6.54 8.89 -2.74
C PRO A 37 7.54 8.80 -1.56
N THR A 38 8.57 9.64 -1.56
CA THR A 38 9.58 9.64 -0.49
C THR A 38 8.99 9.87 0.91
N HIS A 39 7.91 10.66 1.01
CA HIS A 39 7.23 10.90 2.29
C HIS A 39 6.55 9.63 2.85
N VAL A 40 6.05 8.74 1.98
CA VAL A 40 5.47 7.44 2.38
C VAL A 40 6.58 6.56 2.97
N VAL A 41 7.69 6.42 2.23
CA VAL A 41 8.82 5.61 2.69
C VAL A 41 9.39 6.17 4.00
N ARG A 42 9.50 7.50 4.12
CA ARG A 42 9.94 8.16 5.36
C ARG A 42 8.99 7.88 6.53
N ALA A 43 7.68 7.92 6.31
CA ALA A 43 6.69 7.63 7.35
C ALA A 43 6.87 6.21 7.92
N TRP A 44 7.30 5.25 7.10
CA TRP A 44 7.59 3.89 7.55
C TRP A 44 8.77 3.77 8.52
N PHE A 45 9.73 4.69 8.46
CA PHE A 45 10.85 4.72 9.42
C PHE A 45 10.54 5.51 10.69
N GLN A 46 9.56 6.42 10.64
CA GLN A 46 9.23 7.32 11.75
C GLN A 46 8.14 6.75 12.66
N SER A 47 7.25 5.92 12.12
CA SER A 47 6.16 5.32 12.91
C SER A 47 6.63 4.06 13.64
N ALA A 48 6.28 3.93 14.92
CA ALA A 48 6.42 2.68 15.67
C ALA A 48 5.49 1.58 15.11
N LEU A 49 4.42 1.98 14.43
CA LEU A 49 3.42 1.13 13.78
C LEU A 49 3.09 1.73 12.40
N PRO A 50 3.95 1.53 11.39
CA PRO A 50 3.71 2.06 10.06
C PRO A 50 2.53 1.35 9.40
N THR A 51 1.59 2.13 8.89
CA THR A 51 0.48 1.61 8.10
C THR A 51 0.93 1.43 6.65
N ILE A 52 0.46 0.35 6.01
CA ILE A 52 0.73 0.09 4.59
C ILE A 52 -0.57 -0.15 3.83
N THR A 53 -0.74 0.48 2.68
CA THR A 53 -1.94 0.32 1.83
C THR A 53 -1.77 -0.81 0.83
N LEU A 54 -2.86 -1.30 0.23
CA LEU A 54 -2.78 -2.35 -0.80
C LEU A 54 -1.96 -1.89 -2.01
N HIS A 55 -2.07 -0.60 -2.36
CA HIS A 55 -1.25 0.02 -3.39
C HIS A 55 0.25 -0.13 -3.07
N GLN A 56 0.66 0.20 -1.85
CA GLN A 56 2.05 0.05 -1.41
C GLN A 56 2.49 -1.42 -1.35
N VAL A 57 1.62 -2.35 -0.93
CA VAL A 57 1.89 -3.79 -0.98
C VAL A 57 2.15 -4.25 -2.42
N ARG A 58 1.36 -3.78 -3.40
CA ARG A 58 1.57 -4.09 -4.81
C ARG A 58 2.92 -3.60 -5.32
N HIS A 59 3.35 -2.40 -4.91
CA HIS A 59 4.66 -1.86 -5.26
C HIS A 59 5.81 -2.70 -4.67
N ILE A 60 5.69 -3.14 -3.41
CA ILE A 60 6.66 -4.07 -2.80
C ILE A 60 6.68 -5.42 -3.53
N ALA A 61 5.50 -5.95 -3.87
CA ALA A 61 5.35 -7.20 -4.61
C ALA A 61 6.03 -7.12 -5.99
N GLN A 62 5.84 -6.01 -6.72
CA GLN A 62 6.50 -5.76 -8.00
C GLN A 62 8.02 -5.66 -7.85
N TYR A 63 8.51 -4.90 -6.87
CA TYR A 63 9.94 -4.76 -6.60
C TYR A 63 10.60 -6.11 -6.29
N ARG A 64 9.96 -6.94 -5.46
CA ARG A 64 10.45 -8.28 -5.08
C ARG A 64 10.15 -9.37 -6.10
N ARG A 65 9.38 -9.09 -7.15
CA ARG A 65 8.84 -10.08 -8.11
C ARG A 65 8.03 -11.19 -7.42
N TRP A 66 7.27 -10.82 -6.40
CA TRP A 66 6.41 -11.71 -5.63
C TRP A 66 4.94 -11.49 -5.99
N SER A 67 4.09 -12.47 -5.68
CA SER A 67 2.66 -12.23 -5.70
C SER A 67 2.24 -11.36 -4.51
N VAL A 68 1.13 -10.63 -4.64
CA VAL A 68 0.57 -9.84 -3.54
C VAL A 68 0.34 -10.74 -2.32
N GLN A 69 -0.16 -11.96 -2.51
CA GLN A 69 -0.38 -12.92 -1.42
C GLN A 69 0.93 -13.30 -0.71
N GLN A 70 2.02 -13.53 -1.44
CA GLN A 70 3.34 -13.80 -0.84
C GLN A 70 3.84 -12.60 -0.04
N THR A 71 3.65 -11.38 -0.54
CA THR A 71 4.01 -10.15 0.18
C THR A 71 3.15 -9.99 1.44
N LEU A 72 1.85 -10.28 1.37
CA LEU A 72 0.96 -10.23 2.53
C LEU A 72 1.35 -11.24 3.61
N GLN A 73 1.70 -12.47 3.20
CA GLN A 73 2.19 -13.52 4.11
C GLN A 73 3.53 -13.14 4.75
N TRP A 74 4.45 -12.57 3.98
CA TRP A 74 5.74 -12.10 4.49
C TRP A 74 5.61 -10.92 5.46
N LEU A 75 4.65 -10.04 5.21
CA LEU A 75 4.26 -8.97 6.15
C LEU A 75 3.44 -9.49 7.34
N GLU A 76 3.19 -10.80 7.41
CA GLU A 76 2.38 -11.47 8.42
C GLU A 76 1.02 -10.80 8.65
N LEU A 77 0.41 -10.33 7.55
CA LEU A 77 -0.87 -9.64 7.60
C LEU A 77 -1.97 -10.64 7.92
N LYS A 78 -2.69 -10.42 9.04
CA LYS A 78 -3.82 -11.26 9.42
C LYS A 78 -4.92 -11.17 8.35
N PRO A 79 -5.63 -12.28 8.05
CA PRO A 79 -6.61 -12.35 6.96
C PRO A 79 -7.71 -11.28 7.04
N ALA A 80 -8.15 -10.87 8.23
CA ALA A 80 -9.13 -9.79 8.41
C ALA A 80 -8.68 -8.44 7.80
N HIS A 81 -7.38 -8.14 7.79
CA HIS A 81 -6.84 -6.93 7.15
C HIS A 81 -6.79 -7.04 5.64
N VAL A 82 -6.63 -8.25 5.12
CA VAL A 82 -6.64 -8.51 3.69
C VAL A 82 -8.03 -8.25 3.14
N ASP A 83 -9.08 -8.68 3.85
CA ASP A 83 -10.48 -8.37 3.51
C ASP A 83 -10.76 -6.87 3.53
N GLU A 84 -10.35 -6.13 4.57
CA GLU A 84 -10.52 -4.66 4.59
C GLU A 84 -9.72 -3.94 3.48
N LEU A 85 -8.49 -4.38 3.21
CA LEU A 85 -7.65 -3.83 2.14
C LEU A 85 -8.21 -4.14 0.74
N MET A 86 -8.78 -5.34 0.55
CA MET A 86 -9.43 -5.73 -0.69
C MET A 86 -10.77 -5.02 -0.87
N ALA A 87 -11.53 -4.80 0.20
CA ALA A 87 -12.76 -4.02 0.19
C ALA A 87 -12.50 -2.55 -0.16
N GLN A 88 -11.44 -1.94 0.38
CA GLN A 88 -11.03 -0.59 -0.01
C GLN A 88 -10.63 -0.50 -1.49
N ALA A 89 -9.91 -1.49 -2.01
CA ALA A 89 -9.52 -1.52 -3.42
C ALA A 89 -10.70 -1.77 -4.37
N ALA A 90 -11.74 -2.49 -3.93
CA ALA A 90 -12.98 -2.64 -4.67
C ALA A 90 -13.77 -1.32 -4.69
N SER A 91 -13.83 -0.59 -3.57
CA SER A 91 -14.48 0.73 -3.50
C SER A 91 -13.75 1.81 -4.30
N ASP A 92 -12.40 1.80 -4.32
CA ASP A 92 -11.60 2.74 -5.11
C ASP A 92 -11.83 2.56 -6.63
N ARG A 93 -12.15 1.33 -7.05
CA ARG A 93 -12.54 1.00 -8.42
C ARG A 93 -13.95 1.47 -8.81
N ILE A 94 -14.84 1.62 -7.83
CA ILE A 94 -16.20 2.16 -8.07
C ILE A 94 -16.13 3.68 -8.27
N SER A 95 -15.12 4.36 -7.74
CA SER A 95 -14.98 5.82 -7.83
C SER A 95 -14.50 6.36 -9.20
N TRP A 96 -14.03 5.52 -10.12
CA TRP A 96 -13.63 5.94 -11.48
C TRP A 96 -14.66 5.57 -12.57
N ASP A 97 -15.54 4.60 -12.31
CA ASP A 97 -16.60 4.23 -13.26
C ASP A 97 -17.88 5.04 -13.02
N ASP A 98 -18.17 5.42 -11.76
CA ASP A 98 -19.34 6.26 -11.43
C ASP A 98 -19.16 7.73 -11.86
N ALA A 99 -17.92 8.20 -11.95
CA ALA A 99 -17.61 9.55 -12.45
C ALA A 99 -17.78 9.68 -13.98
N ASN A 100 -17.90 8.57 -14.73
CA ASN A 100 -18.12 8.59 -16.18
C ASN A 100 -19.57 8.23 -16.58
N ALA A 101 -20.43 7.93 -15.60
CA ALA A 101 -21.85 7.65 -15.81
C ALA A 101 -22.76 8.89 -15.66
N ILE A 102 -22.21 10.05 -15.26
CA ILE A 102 -22.96 11.29 -15.04
C ILE A 102 -22.43 12.44 -15.92
N GLU A 103 -22.22 12.25 -17.23
CA GLU A 103 -22.13 13.41 -18.15
C GLU A 103 -22.47 13.15 -19.62
N PHE A 104 -23.28 12.12 -19.94
CA PHE A 104 -23.93 12.02 -21.27
C PHE A 104 -25.45 11.87 -21.15
N GLY A 105 -26.04 12.76 -20.36
CA GLY A 105 -27.47 13.10 -20.39
C GLY A 105 -27.66 14.44 -21.09
N ASN A 106 -27.82 14.38 -22.39
CA ASN A 106 -28.11 15.46 -23.34
C ASN A 106 -29.04 16.56 -22.76
N PRO A 107 -28.77 17.85 -23.05
CA PRO A 107 -29.76 18.56 -23.86
C PRO A 107 -29.11 19.47 -24.91
N ILE A 108 -29.22 19.10 -26.19
CA ILE A 108 -29.12 20.06 -27.28
C ILE A 108 -30.54 20.35 -27.77
N ALA A 109 -30.94 21.61 -27.56
CA ALA A 109 -31.93 22.43 -28.28
C ALA A 109 -33.41 21.98 -28.29
#